data_AF-A0A6A6Y544-F1
#
_entry.id   AF-A0A6A6Y544-F1
#
_cell.length_a   1.000
_cell.length_b   1.000
_cell.length_c   1.000
_cell.angle_alpha   90.00
_cell.angle_beta   90.00
_cell.angle_gamma   90.00
#
_symmetry.space_group_name_H-M   'P 1'
#
loop_
_entity.id
_entity.type
_entity.pdbx_description
1 polymer ?
#
loop_
_entity_poly.entity_id
_entity_poly.type
_entity_poly.pdbx_seq_one_letter_code
_entity_poly.pdbx_strand_id
1 'polypeptide(L)'
;MAMSCGGSSGDQRTIGYYESWAMERSCDKWTPEDIDASLWTRINYAFALVGSDNCISSMNSYNADLYPRVTALKKMNSGLKVYIAVGGEAAGGAGFSCIVSSASSKATFIQLALAFISIYAFNSININ
;
A
#
# COMPACT_ATOMS: atom_id res chain seq x y z
N MET A 1 -2.49 -35.63 -33.96
CA MET A 1 -3.01 -35.13 -32.67
C MET A 1 -2.65 -33.66 -32.55
N ALA A 2 -3.64 -32.78 -32.44
CA ALA A 2 -3.44 -31.41 -31.99
C ALA A 2 -3.52 -31.39 -30.45
N MET A 3 -2.54 -30.78 -29.80
CA MET A 3 -2.66 -30.35 -28.40
C MET A 3 -2.48 -28.84 -28.33
N SER A 4 -3.62 -28.22 -28.03
CA SER A 4 -3.85 -26.88 -27.55
C SER A 4 -3.08 -26.60 -26.26
N CYS A 5 -2.57 -25.37 -26.12
CA CYS A 5 -2.80 -24.46 -24.98
C CYS A 5 -1.88 -23.24 -25.11
N GLY A 6 -2.28 -22.28 -25.95
CA GLY A 6 -1.68 -20.94 -26.01
C GLY A 6 -2.19 -20.03 -24.88
N GLY A 7 -2.20 -20.54 -23.64
CA GLY A 7 -2.48 -19.71 -22.47
C GLY A 7 -1.19 -19.05 -22.04
N SER A 8 -1.05 -17.73 -22.26
CA SER A 8 -0.03 -16.96 -21.56
C SER A 8 -0.30 -17.12 -20.06
N SER A 9 0.59 -17.81 -19.35
CA SER A 9 0.62 -17.74 -17.89
C SER A 9 0.58 -16.26 -17.52
N GLY A 10 -0.45 -15.85 -16.79
CA GLY A 10 -0.64 -14.44 -16.43
C GLY A 10 0.64 -13.86 -15.82
N ASP A 11 0.93 -12.62 -16.18
CA ASP A 11 2.06 -11.80 -15.69
C ASP A 11 2.44 -12.23 -14.26
N GLN A 12 3.57 -12.93 -14.09
CA GLN A 12 3.95 -13.48 -12.79
C GLN A 12 4.23 -12.32 -11.83
N ARG A 13 3.41 -12.18 -10.79
CA ARG A 13 3.50 -11.09 -9.82
C ARG A 13 4.09 -11.61 -8.51
N THR A 14 5.23 -11.05 -8.12
CA THR A 14 5.73 -11.13 -6.74
C THR A 14 5.24 -9.91 -5.97
N ILE A 15 4.52 -10.15 -4.87
CA ILE A 15 3.87 -9.11 -4.06
C ILE A 15 4.33 -9.25 -2.62
N GLY A 16 4.94 -8.21 -2.07
CA GLY A 16 5.38 -8.15 -0.68
C GLY A 16 4.59 -7.13 0.13
N TYR A 17 4.63 -7.26 1.45
CA TYR A 17 4.16 -6.26 2.40
C TYR A 17 5.35 -5.74 3.20
N TYR A 18 5.50 -4.41 3.25
CA TYR A 18 6.43 -3.75 4.16
C TYR A 18 5.64 -3.21 5.35
N GLU A 19 5.84 -3.84 6.50
CA GLU A 19 5.24 -3.45 7.76
C GLU A 19 6.09 -2.37 8.42
N SER A 20 5.52 -1.17 8.60
CA SER A 20 6.30 0.00 9.02
C SER A 20 6.95 -0.15 10.40
N TRP A 21 6.32 -0.90 11.31
CA TRP A 21 6.87 -1.17 12.64
C TRP A 21 8.14 -2.02 12.64
N ALA A 22 8.52 -2.62 11.50
CA ALA A 22 9.81 -3.30 11.36
C ALA A 22 11.01 -2.35 11.61
N MET A 23 10.82 -1.04 11.40
CA MET A 23 11.83 -0.03 11.68
C MET A 23 12.06 0.23 13.18
N GLU A 24 11.15 -0.22 14.05
CA GLU A 24 11.18 0.00 15.50
C GLU A 24 11.70 -1.22 16.27
N ARG A 25 11.98 -2.34 15.58
CA ARG A 25 12.53 -3.55 16.22
C ARG A 25 13.88 -3.25 16.88
N SER A 26 14.10 -3.82 18.06
CA SER A 26 15.34 -3.65 18.84
C SER A 26 16.53 -4.39 18.23
N CYS A 27 16.29 -5.49 17.52
CA CYS A 27 17.24 -6.20 16.69
C CYS A 27 16.61 -6.49 15.32
N ASP A 28 17.43 -6.71 14.29
CA ASP A 28 16.96 -6.95 12.91
C ASP A 28 15.96 -5.88 12.43
N LYS A 29 16.32 -4.63 12.71
CA LYS A 29 15.58 -3.45 12.26
C LYS A 29 15.61 -3.39 10.74
N TRP A 30 14.44 -3.17 10.14
CA TRP A 30 14.28 -3.10 8.70
C TRP A 30 13.68 -1.76 8.26
N THR A 31 14.43 -1.05 7.43
CA THR A 31 14.04 0.20 6.79
C THR A 31 13.67 -0.04 5.32
N PRO A 32 13.00 0.91 4.65
CA PRO A 32 12.67 0.77 3.24
C PRO A 32 13.89 0.46 2.36
N GLU A 33 15.05 1.03 2.69
CA GLU A 33 16.29 0.89 1.94
C GLU A 33 16.92 -0.50 2.04
N ASP A 34 16.51 -1.31 3.02
CA ASP A 34 16.95 -2.71 3.17
C ASP A 34 16.22 -3.65 2.20
N ILE A 35 15.17 -3.17 1.51
CA ILE A 35 14.38 -3.96 0.57
C ILE A 35 15.10 -4.05 -0.78
N ASP A 36 15.42 -5.28 -1.20
CA ASP A 36 15.83 -5.55 -2.58
C ASP A 36 14.63 -5.43 -3.53
N ALA A 37 14.46 -4.24 -4.11
CA ALA A 37 13.39 -3.90 -5.03
C ALA A 37 13.37 -4.74 -6.32
N SER A 38 14.48 -5.41 -6.68
CA SER A 38 14.57 -6.22 -7.91
C SER A 38 13.74 -7.50 -7.83
N LEU A 39 13.46 -7.97 -6.61
CA LEU A 39 12.71 -9.21 -6.37
C LEU A 39 11.18 -9.03 -6.47
N TRP A 40 10.70 -7.78 -6.48
CA TRP A 40 9.29 -7.45 -6.32
C TRP A 40 8.70 -6.82 -7.56
N THR A 41 7.55 -7.32 -7.99
CA THR A 41 6.68 -6.59 -8.94
C THR A 41 5.80 -5.57 -8.22
N ARG A 42 5.45 -5.84 -6.95
CA ARG A 42 4.63 -4.96 -6.12
C ARG A 42 5.04 -5.01 -4.66
N ILE A 43 4.97 -3.85 -4.01
CA ILE A 43 5.11 -3.72 -2.55
C ILE A 43 3.90 -2.98 -2.01
N ASN A 44 3.26 -3.53 -0.99
CA ASN A 44 2.24 -2.85 -0.20
C ASN A 44 2.87 -2.28 1.08
N TYR A 45 2.78 -0.98 1.29
CA TYR A 45 3.08 -0.37 2.57
C TYR A 45 1.96 -0.69 3.57
N ALA A 46 2.26 -1.38 4.65
CA ALA A 46 1.34 -1.74 5.72
C ALA A 46 1.65 -0.93 6.99
N PHE A 47 0.73 -0.16 7.56
CA PHE A 47 -0.63 0.16 7.10
C PHE A 47 -0.92 1.66 7.25
N ALA A 48 -1.92 2.14 6.52
CA ALA A 48 -2.65 3.36 6.85
C ALA A 48 -4.05 3.01 7.36
N LEU A 49 -4.69 3.95 8.05
CA LEU A 49 -6.00 3.79 8.65
C LEU A 49 -7.03 4.67 7.94
N VAL A 50 -8.31 4.39 8.19
CA VAL A 50 -9.40 5.30 7.86
C VAL A 50 -9.63 6.24 9.05
N GLY A 51 -9.42 7.53 8.83
CA GLY A 51 -9.73 8.59 9.78
C GLY A 51 -11.24 8.82 9.92
N SER A 52 -11.65 9.45 11.02
CA SER A 52 -13.05 9.81 11.29
C SER A 52 -13.62 10.83 10.30
N ASP A 53 -12.75 11.54 9.57
CA ASP A 53 -13.04 12.47 8.49
C ASP A 53 -13.21 11.80 7.12
N ASN A 54 -13.22 10.47 7.06
CA ASN A 54 -13.16 9.67 5.84
C ASN A 54 -11.86 9.89 5.03
N CYS A 55 -10.77 10.28 5.68
CA CYS A 55 -9.45 10.42 5.07
C CYS A 55 -8.57 9.19 5.32
N ILE A 56 -7.54 8.99 4.49
CA ILE A 56 -6.45 8.08 4.82
C ILE A 56 -5.58 8.78 5.87
N SER A 57 -5.45 8.13 7.03
CA SER A 57 -4.66 8.64 8.16
C SER A 57 -3.45 7.76 8.43
N SER A 58 -2.32 8.40 8.77
CA SER A 58 -1.12 7.70 9.21
C SER A 58 -1.37 7.02 10.54
N MET A 59 -1.01 5.73 10.66
CA MET A 59 -1.15 4.98 11.91
C MET A 59 -0.27 5.54 13.05
N ASN A 60 0.87 6.14 12.72
CA ASN A 60 1.83 6.71 13.66
C ASN A 60 2.63 7.84 12.98
N SER A 61 3.25 8.71 13.79
CA SER A 61 3.91 9.94 13.33
C SER A 61 5.06 9.69 12.35
N TYR A 62 5.78 8.57 12.48
CA TYR A 62 6.91 8.24 11.63
C TYR A 62 6.51 7.68 10.25
N ASN A 63 5.27 7.24 10.06
CA ASN A 63 4.86 6.63 8.79
C ASN A 63 4.92 7.61 7.61
N ALA A 64 4.61 8.88 7.87
CA ALA A 64 4.65 9.91 6.85
C ALA A 64 6.05 10.06 6.24
N ASP A 65 7.10 9.87 7.05
CA ASP A 65 8.50 9.93 6.62
C ASP A 65 8.91 8.69 5.82
N LEU A 66 8.27 7.54 6.07
CA LEU A 66 8.56 6.30 5.35
C LEU A 66 7.88 6.21 3.99
N TYR A 67 6.71 6.83 3.80
CA TYR A 67 6.00 6.80 2.51
C TYR A 67 6.87 7.16 1.31
N PRO A 68 7.55 8.34 1.28
CA PRO A 68 8.40 8.69 0.15
C PRO A 68 9.62 7.76 0.00
N ARG A 69 10.10 7.15 1.10
CA ARG A 69 11.24 6.23 1.07
C ARG A 69 10.85 4.90 0.42
N VAL A 70 9.69 4.36 0.76
CA VAL A 70 9.17 3.12 0.14
C VAL A 70 8.80 3.36 -1.32
N THR A 71 8.20 4.50 -1.67
CA THR A 71 7.89 4.80 -3.07
C THR A 71 9.14 5.15 -3.89
N ALA A 72 10.23 5.59 -3.27
CA ALA A 72 11.51 5.81 -3.93
C ALA A 72 12.20 4.51 -4.40
N LEU A 73 11.82 3.33 -3.90
CA LEU A 73 12.32 2.04 -4.39
C LEU A 73 12.06 1.82 -5.89
N LYS A 74 11.07 2.51 -6.45
CA LYS A 74 10.80 2.55 -7.90
C LYS A 74 11.96 3.10 -8.73
N LYS A 75 12.89 3.84 -8.11
CA LYS A 75 14.13 4.29 -8.77
C LYS A 75 15.10 3.13 -9.01
N MET A 76 15.05 2.10 -8.16
CA MET A 76 15.89 0.90 -8.26
C MET A 76 15.27 -0.15 -9.19
N ASN A 77 13.94 -0.21 -9.26
CA ASN A 77 13.19 -1.05 -10.18
C ASN A 77 12.05 -0.24 -10.81
N SER A 78 12.22 0.19 -12.05
CA SER A 78 11.24 1.02 -12.77
C SER A 78 9.90 0.30 -13.05
N GLY A 79 9.88 -1.03 -12.99
CA GLY A 79 8.67 -1.85 -13.10
C GLY A 79 7.92 -2.03 -11.78
N LEU A 80 8.52 -1.66 -10.64
CA LEU A 80 7.93 -1.81 -9.32
C LEU A 80 6.70 -0.91 -9.16
N LYS A 81 5.60 -1.48 -8.67
CA LYS A 81 4.43 -0.71 -8.22
C LYS A 81 4.35 -0.72 -6.70
N VAL A 82 4.24 0.46 -6.11
CA VAL A 82 4.16 0.61 -4.66
C VAL A 82 2.76 1.08 -4.29
N TYR A 83 2.06 0.30 -3.47
CA TYR A 83 0.70 0.58 -3.02
C TYR A 83 0.68 0.90 -1.53
N ILE A 84 -0.31 1.68 -1.09
CA ILE A 84 -0.59 1.86 0.34
C ILE A 84 -1.71 0.89 0.74
N ALA A 85 -1.45 0.03 1.72
CA ALA A 85 -2.48 -0.82 2.30
C ALA A 85 -3.23 -0.05 3.39
N VAL A 86 -4.54 0.08 3.23
CA VAL A 86 -5.43 0.76 4.19
C VAL A 86 -6.24 -0.31 4.92
N GLY A 87 -6.23 -0.30 6.24
CA GLY A 87 -6.94 -1.26 7.09
C GLY A 87 -6.01 -2.14 7.91
N GLY A 88 -6.25 -3.45 7.88
CA GLY A 88 -5.61 -4.43 8.75
C GLY A 88 -6.40 -4.71 10.02
N GLU A 89 -6.12 -5.85 10.66
CA GLU A 89 -6.92 -6.36 11.79
C GLU A 89 -7.07 -5.35 12.93
N ALA A 90 -5.99 -4.66 13.29
CA ALA A 90 -5.97 -3.67 14.36
C ALA A 90 -6.82 -2.41 14.06
N ALA A 91 -7.13 -2.13 12.79
CA ALA A 91 -7.95 -0.99 12.40
C ALA A 91 -9.44 -1.20 12.69
N GLY A 92 -9.89 -2.47 12.75
CA GLY A 92 -11.30 -2.83 12.82
C GLY A 92 -12.13 -2.37 11.61
N GLY A 93 -13.45 -2.59 11.67
CA GLY A 93 -14.35 -2.32 10.54
C GLY A 93 -15.08 -0.97 10.56
N ALA A 94 -15.00 -0.22 11.67
CA ALA A 94 -15.86 0.97 11.87
C ALA A 94 -15.59 2.08 10.83
N GLY A 95 -14.32 2.38 10.55
CA GLY A 95 -13.96 3.38 9.53
C GLY A 95 -14.45 3.02 8.13
N PHE A 96 -14.31 1.74 7.75
CA PHE A 96 -14.84 1.26 6.47
C PHE A 96 -16.36 1.36 6.39
N SER A 97 -17.08 0.97 7.45
CA SER A 97 -18.53 1.14 7.55
C SER A 97 -18.96 2.59 7.37
N CYS A 98 -18.23 3.55 7.98
CA CYS A 98 -18.49 4.97 7.83
C CYS A 98 -18.32 5.45 6.38
N ILE A 99 -17.23 5.07 5.70
CA ILE A 99 -16.99 5.45 4.30
C ILE A 99 -18.08 4.92 3.38
N VAL A 100 -18.49 3.65 3.55
CA VAL A 100 -19.45 3.02 2.63
C VAL A 100 -20.92 3.35 2.95
N SER A 101 -21.19 3.98 4.10
CA SER A 101 -22.54 4.31 4.58
C SER A 101 -23.33 5.24 3.66
N SER A 102 -22.66 6.06 2.86
CA SER A 102 -23.32 6.98 1.92
C SER A 102 -22.48 7.18 0.66
N ALA A 103 -23.15 7.56 -0.44
CA ALA A 103 -22.47 7.92 -1.69
C ALA A 103 -21.54 9.13 -1.50
N SER A 104 -21.93 10.08 -0.65
CA SER A 104 -21.13 11.28 -0.34
C SER A 104 -19.84 10.92 0.40
N SER A 105 -19.93 10.14 1.48
CA SER A 105 -18.76 9.68 2.25
C SER A 105 -17.79 8.89 1.37
N LYS A 106 -18.31 8.02 0.50
CA LYS A 106 -17.51 7.26 -0.47
C LYS A 106 -16.81 8.17 -1.47
N ALA A 107 -17.50 9.17 -2.01
CA ALA A 107 -16.92 10.13 -2.96
C ALA A 107 -15.80 10.95 -2.30
N THR A 108 -16.01 11.44 -1.07
CA THR A 108 -15.00 12.15 -0.28
C THR A 108 -13.77 11.27 -0.05
N PHE A 109 -13.96 10.02 0.39
CA PHE A 109 -12.86 9.09 0.58
C PHE A 109 -12.07 8.89 -0.71
N ILE A 110 -12.73 8.65 -1.85
CA ILE A 110 -12.05 8.47 -3.14
C ILE A 110 -11.23 9.71 -3.52
N GLN A 111 -11.78 10.91 -3.34
CA GLN A 111 -11.07 12.15 -3.66
C GLN A 111 -9.81 12.32 -2.79
N LEU A 112 -9.94 12.11 -1.48
CA LEU A 112 -8.81 12.23 -0.54
C LEU A 112 -7.78 11.12 -0.75
N ALA A 113 -8.22 9.90 -1.05
CA ALA A 113 -7.38 8.79 -1.45
C ALA A 113 -6.53 9.11 -2.70
N LEU A 114 -7.15 9.69 -3.75
CA LEU A 114 -6.45 10.11 -4.95
C LEU A 114 -5.43 11.23 -4.68
N ALA A 115 -5.75 12.17 -3.78
CA ALA A 115 -4.81 13.18 -3.34
C ALA A 115 -3.62 12.55 -2.59
N PHE A 116 -3.89 11.63 -1.67
CA PHE A 116 -2.86 10.94 -0.87
C PHE A 116 -1.88 10.15 -1.74
N ILE A 117 -2.37 9.33 -2.69
CA ILE A 117 -1.48 8.59 -3.59
C ILE A 117 -0.62 9.52 -4.45
N SER A 118 -1.15 10.68 -4.82
CA SER A 118 -0.42 11.68 -5.61
C SER A 118 0.67 12.36 -4.78
N ILE A 119 0.36 12.76 -3.54
CA ILE A 119 1.30 13.44 -2.62
C ILE A 119 2.51 12.55 -2.32
N TYR A 120 2.29 11.27 -2.04
CA TYR A 120 3.35 10.36 -1.62
C TYR A 120 3.88 9.46 -2.74
N ALA A 121 3.44 9.69 -3.98
CA ALA A 121 3.83 8.93 -5.17
C ALA A 121 3.52 7.43 -5.09
N PHE A 122 2.42 7.03 -4.44
CA PHE A 122 1.90 5.66 -4.54
C PHE A 122 1.24 5.42 -5.89
N ASN A 123 1.27 4.17 -6.36
CA ASN A 123 0.62 3.77 -7.61
C ASN A 123 -0.85 3.41 -7.42
N SER A 124 -1.25 2.96 -6.23
CA SER A 124 -2.62 2.54 -5.93
C SER A 124 -2.83 2.41 -4.43
N ILE A 125 -4.08 2.18 -4.04
CA ILE A 125 -4.48 1.72 -2.71
C ILE A 125 -4.79 0.22 -2.78
N ASN A 126 -4.46 -0.49 -1.70
CA ASN A 126 -4.89 -1.84 -1.41
C ASN A 126 -5.81 -1.79 -0.17
N ILE A 127 -7.07 -2.22 -0.28
CA ILE A 127 -7.98 -2.29 0.88
C ILE A 127 -7.86 -3.68 1.50
N ASN A 128 -7.55 -3.73 2.81
CA ASN A 128 -7.43 -4.96 3.59
C ASN A 128 -8.47 -5.03 4.70
#